data_AF-A0A941NSA6-F1
#
_entry.id   AF-A0A941NSA6-F1
#
_cell.length_a   1.000
_cell.length_b   1.000
_cell.length_c   1.000
_cell.angle_alpha   90.00
_cell.angle_beta   90.00
_cell.angle_gamma   90.00
#
_symmetry.space_group_name_H-M   'P 1'
#
loop_
_entity.id
_entity.type
_entity.pdbx_description
1 polymer ?
#
loop_
_entity_poly.entity_id
_entity_poly.type
_entity_poly.pdbx_seq_one_letter_code
_entity_poly.pdbx_strand_id
1 'polypeptide(L)'
;MSKAIEIGWEEWIALPELKLPAIRAKVDTGAKTSALHAFMVEKIFEHGITKVHFGIHPIPERPEVEVYCKADLVDEREIISSNGTSELRYVIRTMAQFGTKKWPIEVTLTDRETMTYRMLIGRSAMQGKLLVVPEKSFMLGKLSPSVYDHIQPKKRKKSLSICLLSSSRSTYTKERLITAAERRGHKIEIVNATRCYVDISTNRPTIHYQGKPLHRFDAVIPRFSAAVTYYGVAILRQFESLGTFCVNSSASITHSRDRLLTHQLLGRAGVAMPTTAFAHYPGDTKDMIKIVGGAPLVIKLLEGPQGKGVVLAETNKAAEAVIQAFRGLKANFIAQEYIPESVSKDIHCIVLGTKVVAAIEKVHREHDLSTSNAMRSKEIKLTAAEKKQAVRAARVVGLKLAKVNILRTKEGPKVIDVNASPGLSEFESLTGVDIVSQIIEYIETHARPRLPKRIIRFQV
;
A
#
# COMPACT_ATOMS: atom_id res chain seq x y z
N MET A 1 29.22 -39.30 5.33
CA MET A 1 28.39 -38.07 5.23
C MET A 1 29.04 -37.13 4.22
N SER A 2 28.30 -36.57 3.26
CA SER A 2 28.87 -35.56 2.35
C SER A 2 29.29 -34.33 3.15
N LYS A 3 30.53 -33.86 2.96
CA LYS A 3 31.04 -32.64 3.62
C LYS A 3 30.10 -31.47 3.33
N ALA A 4 29.69 -30.74 4.38
CA ALA A 4 28.87 -29.55 4.23
C ALA A 4 29.62 -28.50 3.39
N ILE A 5 28.89 -27.74 2.58
CA ILE A 5 29.44 -26.71 1.71
C ILE A 5 29.53 -25.41 2.52
N GLU A 6 30.67 -24.74 2.48
CA GLU A 6 30.82 -23.40 3.05
C GLU A 6 30.14 -22.35 2.16
N ILE A 7 29.36 -21.48 2.77
CA ILE A 7 28.68 -20.36 2.12
C ILE A 7 28.91 -19.07 2.91
N GLY A 8 28.90 -17.93 2.23
CA GLY A 8 28.90 -16.62 2.85
C GLY A 8 27.54 -16.23 3.44
N TRP A 9 27.46 -15.03 4.02
CA TRP A 9 26.20 -14.45 4.50
C TRP A 9 25.26 -14.00 3.36
N GLU A 10 25.81 -13.86 2.15
CA GLU A 10 25.11 -13.55 0.91
C GLU A 10 25.64 -14.44 -0.22
N GLU A 11 24.75 -15.02 -1.02
CA GLU A 11 25.10 -15.94 -2.10
C GLU A 11 24.21 -15.76 -3.35
N TRP A 12 24.73 -16.21 -4.48
CA TRP A 12 23.92 -16.42 -5.68
C TRP A 12 23.41 -17.86 -5.74
N ILE A 13 22.09 -18.02 -5.86
CA ILE A 13 21.40 -19.31 -5.90
C ILE A 13 20.69 -19.45 -7.26
N ALA A 14 20.65 -20.65 -7.83
CA ALA A 14 19.78 -20.92 -8.99
C ALA A 14 18.53 -21.70 -8.55
N LEU A 15 17.37 -21.35 -9.11
CA LEU A 15 16.10 -22.09 -8.97
C LEU A 15 15.63 -22.50 -10.38
N PRO A 16 16.16 -23.59 -10.96
CA PRO A 16 15.96 -23.93 -12.37
C PRO A 16 14.49 -24.16 -12.75
N GLU A 17 13.71 -24.79 -11.87
CA GLU A 17 12.28 -25.05 -12.09
C GLU A 17 11.45 -23.76 -12.16
N LEU A 18 11.93 -22.70 -11.51
CA LEU A 18 11.32 -21.37 -11.55
C LEU A 18 11.91 -20.49 -12.66
N LYS A 19 12.75 -21.04 -13.55
CA LYS A 19 13.45 -20.29 -14.60
C LYS A 19 14.28 -19.12 -14.05
N LEU A 20 14.81 -19.29 -12.84
CA LEU A 20 15.71 -18.33 -12.20
C LEU A 20 17.14 -18.88 -12.22
N PRO A 21 17.94 -18.57 -13.25
CA PRO A 21 19.33 -19.02 -13.32
C PRO A 21 20.22 -18.41 -12.24
N ALA A 22 19.85 -17.24 -11.68
CA ALA A 22 20.60 -16.60 -10.60
C ALA A 22 19.71 -15.66 -9.76
N ILE A 23 19.60 -15.86 -8.46
CA ILE A 23 18.97 -14.90 -7.55
C ILE A 23 19.87 -14.64 -6.36
N ARG A 24 20.03 -13.35 -6.03
CA ARG A 24 20.83 -12.91 -4.89
C ARG A 24 20.04 -13.16 -3.62
N ALA A 25 20.56 -14.03 -2.77
CA ALA A 25 19.90 -14.48 -1.56
C ALA A 25 20.74 -14.13 -0.33
N LYS A 26 20.07 -13.60 0.70
CA LYS A 26 20.69 -13.44 2.02
C LYS A 26 20.50 -14.71 2.82
N VAL A 27 21.56 -15.20 3.45
CA VAL A 27 21.48 -16.31 4.40
C VAL A 27 20.88 -15.80 5.70
N ASP A 28 19.80 -16.42 6.14
CA ASP A 28 19.03 -16.02 7.32
C ASP A 28 18.85 -17.22 8.25
N THR A 29 19.78 -17.35 9.20
CA THR A 29 19.73 -18.39 10.23
C THR A 29 18.59 -18.19 11.24
N GLY A 30 18.00 -17.00 11.31
CA GLY A 30 16.81 -16.72 12.13
C GLY A 30 15.53 -17.28 11.51
N ALA A 31 15.45 -17.28 10.17
CA ALA A 31 14.30 -17.81 9.45
C ALA A 31 14.28 -19.35 9.45
N LYS A 32 13.14 -19.95 9.83
CA LYS A 32 12.93 -21.41 9.68
C LYS A 32 12.87 -21.81 8.20
N THR A 33 12.00 -21.15 7.45
CA THR A 33 11.73 -21.43 6.03
C THR A 33 12.30 -20.33 5.15
N SER A 34 12.82 -20.69 3.98
CA SER A 34 13.27 -19.73 2.96
C SER A 34 12.11 -18.87 2.45
N ALA A 35 12.41 -17.65 2.01
CA ALA A 35 11.40 -16.73 1.47
C ALA A 35 11.84 -16.21 0.10
N LEU A 36 10.89 -16.04 -0.82
CA LEU A 36 11.13 -15.54 -2.17
C LEU A 36 10.14 -14.43 -2.52
N HIS A 37 10.67 -13.37 -3.11
CA HIS A 37 9.87 -12.29 -3.67
C HIS A 37 8.94 -12.84 -4.74
N ALA A 38 7.66 -12.55 -4.58
CA ALA A 38 6.66 -12.83 -5.60
C ALA A 38 5.68 -11.66 -5.72
N PHE A 39 5.30 -11.34 -6.95
CA PHE A 39 4.21 -10.43 -7.27
C PHE A 39 3.16 -11.17 -8.11
N MET A 40 1.92 -10.68 -8.16
CA MET A 40 0.82 -11.33 -8.89
C MET A 40 0.67 -12.82 -8.53
N VAL A 41 0.67 -13.11 -7.23
CA VAL A 41 0.58 -14.48 -6.73
C VAL A 41 -0.87 -14.97 -6.79
N GLU A 42 -1.12 -16.01 -7.57
CA GLU A 42 -2.44 -16.54 -7.86
C GLU A 42 -2.47 -18.06 -7.72
N LYS A 43 -3.39 -18.55 -6.89
CA LYS A 43 -3.69 -19.98 -6.77
C LYS A 43 -4.53 -20.41 -7.98
N ILE A 44 -4.09 -21.44 -8.67
CA ILE A 44 -4.79 -22.04 -9.81
C ILE A 44 -5.01 -23.54 -9.55
N PHE A 45 -6.05 -24.08 -10.17
CA PHE A 45 -6.33 -25.52 -10.12
C PHE A 45 -6.26 -26.06 -11.54
N GLU A 46 -5.36 -27.01 -11.77
CA GLU A 46 -5.09 -27.54 -13.10
C GLU A 46 -4.79 -29.03 -13.04
N HIS A 47 -5.52 -29.83 -13.82
CA HIS A 47 -5.39 -31.29 -13.85
C HIS A 47 -5.45 -31.95 -12.45
N GLY A 48 -6.33 -31.47 -11.57
CA GLY A 48 -6.49 -32.02 -10.21
C GLY A 48 -5.45 -31.54 -9.18
N ILE A 49 -4.46 -30.75 -9.59
CA ILE A 49 -3.37 -30.27 -8.73
C ILE A 49 -3.53 -28.76 -8.50
N THR A 50 -3.40 -28.35 -7.24
CA THR A 50 -3.34 -26.94 -6.89
C THR A 50 -1.94 -26.41 -7.15
N LYS A 51 -1.83 -25.38 -7.98
CA LYS A 51 -0.58 -24.71 -8.33
C LYS A 51 -0.66 -23.22 -8.01
N VAL A 52 0.47 -22.54 -8.02
CA VAL A 52 0.56 -21.09 -7.85
C VAL A 52 1.27 -20.49 -9.06
N HIS A 53 0.64 -19.49 -9.67
CA HIS A 53 1.23 -18.60 -10.67
C HIS A 53 1.75 -17.34 -9.99
N PHE A 54 2.93 -16.88 -10.36
CA PHE A 54 3.51 -15.67 -9.78
C PHE A 54 4.61 -15.10 -10.68
N GLY A 55 4.83 -13.80 -10.58
CA GLY A 55 5.98 -13.11 -11.18
C GLY A 55 7.07 -12.86 -10.15
N ILE A 56 8.31 -12.77 -10.62
CA ILE A 56 9.48 -12.43 -9.80
C ILE A 56 10.26 -11.33 -10.51
N HIS A 57 10.67 -10.30 -9.76
CA HIS A 57 11.72 -9.37 -10.17
C HIS A 57 13.05 -9.85 -9.58
N PRO A 58 13.89 -10.60 -10.34
CA PRO A 58 15.09 -11.22 -9.79
C PRO A 58 16.19 -10.22 -9.47
N ILE A 59 16.17 -9.04 -10.12
CA ILE A 59 17.17 -7.98 -9.97
C ILE A 59 16.47 -6.74 -9.39
N PRO A 60 16.71 -6.37 -8.11
CA PRO A 60 16.15 -5.17 -7.51
C PRO A 60 16.37 -3.89 -8.32
N GLU A 61 17.55 -3.77 -8.94
CA GLU A 61 17.99 -2.61 -9.72
C GLU A 61 17.36 -2.56 -11.13
N ARG A 62 16.73 -3.65 -11.58
CA ARG A 62 16.10 -3.82 -12.90
C ARG A 62 14.69 -4.42 -12.77
N PRO A 63 13.71 -3.67 -12.21
CA PRO A 63 12.35 -4.15 -11.99
C PRO A 63 11.57 -4.43 -13.29
N GLU A 64 12.10 -4.06 -14.45
CA GLU A 64 11.57 -4.41 -15.76
C GLU A 64 11.88 -5.87 -16.18
N VAL A 65 12.83 -6.53 -15.50
CA VAL A 65 13.11 -7.95 -15.70
C VAL A 65 12.10 -8.74 -14.88
N GLU A 66 11.24 -9.49 -15.57
CA GLU A 66 10.17 -10.27 -14.95
C GLU A 66 10.29 -11.74 -15.35
N VAL A 67 10.31 -12.62 -14.35
CA VAL A 67 10.28 -14.08 -14.56
C VAL A 67 8.95 -14.61 -14.02
N TYR A 68 8.10 -15.10 -14.93
CA TYR A 68 6.82 -15.69 -14.59
C TYR A 68 6.98 -17.19 -14.34
N CYS A 69 6.56 -17.60 -13.15
CA CYS A 69 6.76 -18.91 -12.58
C CYS A 69 5.42 -19.60 -12.33
N LYS A 70 5.46 -20.93 -12.38
CA LYS A 70 4.36 -21.82 -12.01
C LYS A 70 4.96 -22.93 -11.16
N ALA A 71 4.42 -23.13 -9.97
CA ALA A 71 4.88 -24.17 -9.05
C ALA A 71 3.71 -24.82 -8.33
N ASP A 72 3.89 -26.05 -7.87
CA ASP A 72 2.86 -26.76 -7.09
C ASP A 72 2.73 -26.12 -5.70
N LEU A 73 1.49 -25.93 -5.26
CA LEU A 73 1.24 -25.48 -3.90
C LEU A 73 1.40 -26.68 -2.96
N VAL A 74 2.36 -26.57 -2.04
CA VAL A 74 2.67 -27.62 -1.07
C VAL A 74 1.95 -27.37 0.25
N ASP A 75 1.83 -26.10 0.65
CA ASP A 75 1.26 -25.72 1.94
C ASP A 75 0.86 -24.24 1.95
N GLU A 76 0.06 -23.83 2.93
CA GLU A 76 -0.22 -22.43 3.25
C GLU A 76 0.15 -22.18 4.71
N ARG A 77 1.13 -21.30 4.97
CA ARG A 77 1.65 -21.09 6.32
C ARG A 77 1.49 -19.65 6.75
N GLU A 78 1.00 -19.48 7.97
CA GLU A 78 1.02 -18.20 8.65
C GLU A 78 2.45 -17.93 9.16
N ILE A 79 3.07 -16.86 8.66
CA ILE A 79 4.45 -16.48 8.98
C ILE A 79 4.45 -15.16 9.72
N ILE A 80 5.04 -15.16 10.92
CA ILE A 80 5.25 -13.96 11.72
C ILE A 80 6.62 -13.37 11.36
N SER A 81 6.61 -12.16 10.81
CA SER A 81 7.85 -11.40 10.55
C SER A 81 8.50 -10.94 11.86
N SER A 82 9.79 -10.61 11.81
CA SER A 82 10.53 -9.96 12.92
C SER A 82 9.86 -8.70 13.48
N ASN A 83 8.90 -8.14 12.75
CA ASN A 83 8.21 -6.90 13.04
C ASN A 83 6.88 -7.12 13.78
N GLY A 84 6.54 -8.38 14.11
CA GLY A 84 5.28 -8.78 14.76
C GLY A 84 4.08 -8.88 13.81
N THR A 85 4.22 -8.52 12.54
CA THR A 85 3.16 -8.73 11.54
C THR A 85 3.11 -10.18 11.07
N SER A 86 1.92 -10.76 11.17
CA SER A 86 1.58 -12.08 10.64
C SER A 86 1.05 -11.97 9.21
N GLU A 87 1.47 -12.90 8.34
CA GLU A 87 1.09 -12.98 6.92
C GLU A 87 0.88 -14.44 6.53
N LEU A 88 -0.27 -14.77 5.92
CA LEU A 88 -0.49 -16.08 5.30
C LEU A 88 0.26 -16.15 3.96
N ARG A 89 1.16 -17.12 3.81
CA ARG A 89 2.02 -17.28 2.64
C ARG A 89 1.86 -18.66 2.00
N TYR A 90 1.81 -18.68 0.68
CA TYR A 90 1.87 -19.92 -0.09
C TYR A 90 3.29 -20.50 -0.03
N VAL A 91 3.38 -21.80 0.19
CA VAL A 91 4.62 -22.56 0.21
C VAL A 91 4.72 -23.39 -1.05
N ILE A 92 5.82 -23.22 -1.77
CA ILE A 92 6.16 -24.03 -2.93
C ILE A 92 7.40 -24.86 -2.61
N ARG A 93 7.54 -26.00 -3.27
CA ARG A 93 8.78 -26.77 -3.28
C ARG A 93 9.49 -26.57 -4.61
N THR A 94 10.79 -26.29 -4.56
CA THR A 94 11.59 -26.17 -5.77
C THR A 94 13.02 -26.68 -5.57
N MET A 95 13.65 -27.18 -6.63
CA MET A 95 15.06 -27.54 -6.66
C MET A 95 15.95 -26.29 -6.59
N ALA A 96 16.69 -26.13 -5.49
CA ALA A 96 17.69 -25.07 -5.36
C ALA A 96 19.09 -25.60 -5.64
N GLN A 97 19.87 -24.81 -6.37
CA GLN A 97 21.27 -25.08 -6.69
C GLN A 97 22.18 -24.11 -5.93
N PHE A 98 23.05 -24.70 -5.10
CA PHE A 98 24.10 -24.03 -4.34
C PHE A 98 25.46 -24.45 -4.92
N GLY A 99 26.02 -23.62 -5.80
CA GLY A 99 27.23 -23.96 -6.56
C GLY A 99 27.01 -25.22 -7.42
N THR A 100 27.75 -26.29 -7.12
CA THR A 100 27.66 -27.58 -7.83
C THR A 100 26.63 -28.55 -7.24
N LYS A 101 26.06 -28.25 -6.07
CA LYS A 101 25.12 -29.13 -5.37
C LYS A 101 23.69 -28.63 -5.54
N LYS A 102 22.74 -29.57 -5.62
CA LYS A 102 21.30 -29.27 -5.78
C LYS A 102 20.46 -30.13 -4.85
N TRP A 103 19.42 -29.56 -4.27
CA TRP A 103 18.41 -30.29 -3.49
C TRP A 103 17.09 -29.52 -3.42
N PRO A 104 15.95 -30.21 -3.18
CA PRO A 104 14.66 -29.55 -3.02
C PRO A 104 14.62 -28.74 -1.73
N ILE A 105 14.04 -27.54 -1.80
CA ILE A 105 13.77 -26.66 -0.66
C ILE A 105 12.32 -26.20 -0.67
N GLU A 106 11.79 -25.89 0.51
CA GLU A 106 10.50 -25.20 0.65
C GLU A 106 10.73 -23.69 0.74
N VAL A 107 9.90 -22.94 0.02
CA VAL A 107 10.01 -21.49 -0.10
C VAL A 107 8.65 -20.87 0.05
N THR A 108 8.53 -19.88 0.95
CA THR A 108 7.32 -19.06 1.06
C THR A 108 7.33 -17.92 0.06
N LEU A 109 6.24 -17.71 -0.66
CA LEU A 109 6.06 -16.57 -1.56
C LEU A 109 5.57 -15.35 -0.77
N THR A 110 6.23 -14.21 -0.91
CA THR A 110 5.87 -12.97 -0.19
C THR A 110 6.34 -11.74 -0.95
N ASP A 111 5.69 -10.60 -0.74
CA ASP A 111 6.12 -9.34 -1.36
C ASP A 111 7.36 -8.78 -0.64
N ARG A 112 8.48 -8.73 -1.37
CA ARG A 112 9.76 -8.20 -0.91
C ARG A 112 10.25 -7.11 -1.84
N GLU A 113 9.37 -6.46 -2.60
CA GLU A 113 9.73 -5.47 -3.64
C GLU A 113 10.55 -4.30 -3.08
N THR A 114 10.37 -3.97 -1.80
CA THR A 114 11.11 -2.91 -1.10
C THR A 114 12.38 -3.38 -0.38
N MET A 115 12.64 -4.69 -0.36
CA MET A 115 13.81 -5.28 0.31
C MET A 115 14.99 -5.39 -0.65
N THR A 116 16.20 -5.17 -0.14
CA THR A 116 17.47 -5.35 -0.88
C THR A 116 17.62 -6.76 -1.45
N TYR A 117 17.12 -7.77 -0.72
CA TYR A 117 17.21 -9.18 -1.08
C TYR A 117 15.85 -9.76 -1.46
N ARG A 118 15.78 -10.24 -2.70
CA ARG A 118 14.59 -10.92 -3.25
C ARG A 118 14.44 -12.33 -2.73
N MET A 119 15.48 -12.93 -2.15
CA MET A 119 15.41 -14.25 -1.54
C MET A 119 16.10 -14.28 -0.18
N LEU A 120 15.57 -15.07 0.75
CA LEU A 120 16.20 -15.46 2.01
C LEU A 120 16.39 -16.98 2.03
N ILE A 121 17.53 -17.45 2.52
CA ILE A 121 17.80 -18.88 2.75
C ILE A 121 17.60 -19.17 4.24
N GLY A 122 16.55 -19.91 4.57
CA GLY A 122 16.23 -20.31 5.94
C GLY A 122 16.92 -21.61 6.37
N ARG A 123 16.85 -21.92 7.67
CA ARG A 123 17.50 -23.08 8.29
C ARG A 123 17.13 -24.42 7.65
N SER A 124 15.86 -24.63 7.29
CA SER A 124 15.42 -25.90 6.66
C SER A 124 16.11 -26.18 5.32
N ALA A 125 16.50 -25.13 4.58
CA ALA A 125 17.24 -25.29 3.34
C ALA A 125 18.72 -25.64 3.58
N MET A 126 19.28 -25.23 4.72
CA MET A 126 20.71 -25.39 5.09
C MET A 126 21.02 -26.67 5.85
N GLN A 127 20.07 -27.19 6.61
CA GLN A 127 20.28 -28.25 7.60
C GLN A 127 21.02 -29.47 7.01
N GLY A 128 22.19 -29.77 7.61
CA GLY A 128 23.05 -30.89 7.24
C GLY A 128 23.77 -30.76 5.90
N LYS A 129 23.69 -29.59 5.23
CA LYS A 129 24.22 -29.38 3.88
C LYS A 129 25.13 -28.15 3.75
N LEU A 130 24.88 -27.09 4.52
CA LEU A 130 25.54 -25.80 4.40
C LEU A 130 26.17 -25.36 5.74
N LEU A 131 27.35 -24.76 5.69
CA LEU A 131 28.05 -24.11 6.81
C LEU A 131 28.21 -22.61 6.49
N VAL A 132 27.71 -21.75 7.36
CA VAL A 132 27.70 -20.30 7.11
C VAL A 132 28.98 -19.65 7.64
N VAL A 133 29.70 -18.96 6.77
CA VAL A 133 30.88 -18.15 7.06
C VAL A 133 30.47 -16.67 7.04
N PRO A 134 30.21 -16.05 8.21
CA PRO A 134 29.57 -14.75 8.29
C PRO A 134 30.42 -13.60 7.74
N GLU A 135 31.75 -13.77 7.65
CA GLU A 135 32.68 -12.74 7.18
C GLU A 135 32.82 -12.71 5.64
N LYS A 136 32.28 -13.71 4.94
CA LYS A 136 32.45 -13.87 3.49
C LYS A 136 31.11 -13.72 2.75
N SER A 137 31.19 -13.43 1.45
CA SER A 137 30.06 -13.38 0.53
C SER A 137 30.46 -14.05 -0.79
N PHE A 138 29.48 -14.60 -1.51
CA PHE A 138 29.65 -15.18 -2.85
C PHE A 138 30.70 -16.29 -2.92
N MET A 139 30.78 -17.13 -1.88
CA MET A 139 31.70 -18.26 -1.81
C MET A 139 31.38 -19.34 -2.84
N LEU A 140 30.14 -19.40 -3.34
CA LEU A 140 29.70 -20.36 -4.35
C LEU A 140 30.07 -19.96 -5.80
N GLY A 141 30.76 -18.83 -5.98
CA GLY A 141 31.20 -18.32 -7.27
C GLY A 141 30.33 -17.19 -7.84
N LYS A 142 30.69 -16.72 -9.03
CA LYS A 142 30.09 -15.54 -9.67
C LYS A 142 29.04 -15.95 -10.69
N LEU A 143 27.81 -16.18 -10.23
CA LEU A 143 26.67 -15.86 -11.08
C LEU A 143 26.50 -14.33 -11.08
N SER A 144 26.13 -13.75 -12.21
CA SER A 144 25.95 -12.31 -12.37
C SER A 144 24.54 -11.98 -12.87
N PRO A 145 24.02 -10.77 -12.61
CA PRO A 145 22.75 -10.30 -13.18
C PRO A 145 22.70 -10.38 -14.71
N SER A 146 23.86 -10.40 -15.39
CA SER A 146 23.95 -10.46 -16.85
C SER A 146 23.32 -11.73 -17.46
N VAL A 147 23.11 -12.78 -16.65
CA VAL A 147 22.34 -13.95 -17.12
C VAL A 147 20.91 -13.60 -17.53
N TYR A 148 20.40 -12.44 -17.11
CA TYR A 148 19.08 -11.94 -17.50
C TYR A 148 19.11 -10.96 -18.67
N ASP A 149 20.26 -10.63 -19.25
CA ASP A 149 20.35 -9.61 -20.30
C ASP A 149 19.62 -10.00 -21.59
N HIS A 150 19.44 -11.30 -21.83
CA HIS A 150 18.61 -11.82 -22.92
C HIS A 150 17.11 -11.55 -22.72
N ILE A 151 16.66 -11.31 -21.48
CA ILE A 151 15.29 -10.90 -21.19
C ILE A 151 15.16 -9.42 -21.56
N GLN A 152 14.73 -9.18 -22.79
CA GLN A 152 14.35 -7.84 -23.18
C GLN A 152 13.13 -7.41 -22.37
N PRO A 153 13.14 -6.22 -21.74
CA PRO A 153 11.95 -5.70 -21.11
C PRO A 153 10.84 -5.66 -22.16
N LYS A 154 9.65 -6.18 -21.80
CA LYS A 154 8.47 -5.98 -22.65
C LYS A 154 8.39 -4.48 -22.91
N LYS A 155 8.46 -4.08 -24.18
CA LYS A 155 8.30 -2.67 -24.56
C LYS A 155 7.03 -2.18 -23.88
N ARG A 156 7.17 -1.21 -22.97
CA ARG A 156 6.01 -0.58 -22.32
C ARG A 156 5.05 -0.19 -23.44
N LYS A 157 3.76 -0.46 -23.25
CA LYS A 157 2.75 0.06 -24.19
C LYS A 157 3.03 1.55 -24.36
N LYS A 158 3.31 1.98 -25.60
CA LYS A 158 3.56 3.40 -25.90
C LYS A 158 2.40 4.30 -25.48
N SER A 159 1.19 3.74 -25.41
CA SER A 159 -0.04 4.41 -25.01
C SER A 159 -0.85 3.50 -24.09
N LEU A 160 -1.16 3.98 -22.89
CA LEU A 160 -2.07 3.31 -21.96
C LEU A 160 -3.49 3.84 -22.15
N SER A 161 -4.48 2.97 -21.93
CA SER A 161 -5.88 3.38 -21.72
C SER A 161 -6.15 3.54 -20.23
N ILE A 162 -6.44 4.77 -19.79
CA ILE A 162 -6.60 5.14 -18.38
C ILE A 162 -8.04 5.59 -18.14
N CYS A 163 -8.69 4.99 -17.14
CA CYS A 163 -9.99 5.42 -16.64
C CYS A 163 -9.79 6.39 -15.46
N LEU A 164 -10.26 7.64 -15.61
CA LEU A 164 -10.39 8.58 -14.51
C LEU A 164 -11.78 8.44 -13.90
N LEU A 165 -11.89 7.64 -12.84
CA LEU A 165 -13.16 7.32 -12.20
C LEU A 165 -13.59 8.49 -11.28
N SER A 166 -14.33 9.44 -11.84
CA SER A 166 -14.62 10.74 -11.25
C SER A 166 -16.01 11.26 -11.68
N SER A 167 -16.61 12.15 -10.87
CA SER A 167 -17.80 12.91 -11.29
C SER A 167 -17.51 13.85 -12.46
N SER A 168 -18.56 14.34 -13.13
CA SER A 168 -18.48 15.32 -14.22
C SER A 168 -17.88 16.67 -13.79
N ARG A 169 -18.12 17.13 -12.55
CA ARG A 169 -17.63 18.43 -12.03
C ARG A 169 -16.13 18.63 -12.20
N SER A 170 -15.70 19.63 -12.97
CA SER A 170 -14.27 19.89 -13.19
C SER A 170 -13.53 20.37 -11.93
N THR A 171 -12.27 19.96 -11.79
CA THR A 171 -11.37 20.40 -10.71
C THR A 171 -9.94 20.46 -11.23
N TYR A 172 -9.09 21.31 -10.64
CA TYR A 172 -7.67 21.46 -11.02
C TYR A 172 -6.94 20.12 -11.18
N THR A 173 -7.01 19.26 -10.16
CA THR A 173 -6.32 17.96 -10.18
C THR A 173 -6.82 17.07 -11.31
N LYS A 174 -8.12 17.13 -11.64
CA LYS A 174 -8.69 16.34 -12.73
C LYS A 174 -8.16 16.81 -14.08
N GLU A 175 -8.22 18.12 -14.34
CA GLU A 175 -7.74 18.71 -15.60
C GLU A 175 -6.25 18.44 -15.79
N ARG A 176 -5.45 18.62 -14.74
CA ARG A 176 -4.02 18.30 -14.75
C ARG A 176 -3.76 16.84 -15.06
N LEU A 177 -4.50 15.90 -14.46
CA LEU A 177 -4.35 14.46 -14.75
C LEU A 177 -4.63 14.15 -16.22
N ILE A 178 -5.67 14.77 -16.79
CA ILE A 178 -6.03 14.61 -18.20
C ILE A 178 -4.89 15.13 -19.10
N THR A 179 -4.49 16.39 -18.91
CA THR A 179 -3.44 17.02 -19.72
C THR A 179 -2.10 16.29 -19.58
N ALA A 180 -1.72 15.84 -18.38
CA ALA A 180 -0.47 15.11 -18.17
C ALA A 180 -0.48 13.73 -18.85
N ALA A 181 -1.60 13.00 -18.78
CA ALA A 181 -1.74 11.72 -19.48
C ALA A 181 -1.67 11.90 -21.00
N GLU A 182 -2.37 12.89 -21.56
CA GLU A 182 -2.38 13.19 -23.00
C GLU A 182 -1.00 13.62 -23.51
N ARG A 183 -0.30 14.51 -22.79
CA ARG A 183 1.07 14.94 -23.12
C ARG A 183 2.06 13.78 -23.14
N ARG A 184 1.79 12.72 -22.40
CA ARG A 184 2.61 11.49 -22.34
C ARG A 184 2.13 10.41 -23.32
N GLY A 185 1.18 10.76 -24.20
CA GLY A 185 0.69 9.88 -25.27
C GLY A 185 -0.32 8.83 -24.82
N HIS A 186 -0.95 9.00 -23.66
CA HIS A 186 -1.97 8.07 -23.15
C HIS A 186 -3.38 8.55 -23.48
N LYS A 187 -4.31 7.60 -23.60
CA LYS A 187 -5.74 7.89 -23.72
C LYS A 187 -6.35 7.86 -22.32
N ILE A 188 -7.01 8.94 -21.93
CA ILE A 188 -7.67 9.05 -20.63
C ILE A 188 -9.15 9.35 -20.81
N GLU A 189 -10.00 8.61 -20.12
CA GLU A 189 -11.45 8.74 -20.22
C GLU A 189 -12.06 8.92 -18.85
N ILE A 190 -12.99 9.89 -18.74
CA ILE A 190 -13.69 10.15 -17.50
C ILE A 190 -14.92 9.24 -17.42
N VAL A 191 -14.96 8.41 -16.39
CA VAL A 191 -16.10 7.53 -16.11
C VAL A 191 -16.71 7.93 -14.78
N ASN A 192 -18.01 8.23 -14.77
CA ASN A 192 -18.71 8.47 -13.51
C ASN A 192 -19.15 7.14 -12.89
N ALA A 193 -18.57 6.79 -11.74
CA ALA A 193 -18.88 5.57 -11.02
C ALA A 193 -20.39 5.37 -10.78
N THR A 194 -21.13 6.44 -10.42
CA THR A 194 -22.57 6.34 -10.10
C THR A 194 -23.47 6.10 -11.31
N ARG A 195 -22.91 6.17 -12.52
CA ARG A 195 -23.62 5.85 -13.77
C ARG A 195 -23.19 4.52 -14.37
N CYS A 196 -22.24 3.84 -13.73
CA CYS A 196 -21.84 2.50 -14.12
C CYS A 196 -22.84 1.48 -13.57
N TYR A 197 -22.99 0.35 -14.25
CA TYR A 197 -23.68 -0.85 -13.75
C TYR A 197 -22.90 -2.07 -14.25
N VAL A 198 -23.03 -3.22 -13.58
CA VAL A 198 -22.14 -4.35 -13.80
C VAL A 198 -22.90 -5.61 -14.16
N ASP A 199 -22.39 -6.36 -15.13
CA ASP A 199 -22.70 -7.78 -15.27
C ASP A 199 -21.67 -8.55 -14.42
N ILE A 200 -22.16 -9.34 -13.47
CA ILE A 200 -21.34 -10.18 -12.58
C ILE A 200 -21.38 -11.66 -12.99
N SER A 201 -21.89 -11.97 -14.19
CA SER A 201 -21.95 -13.33 -14.71
C SER A 201 -20.56 -13.97 -14.76
N THR A 202 -20.48 -15.24 -14.36
CA THR A 202 -19.23 -15.98 -14.13
C THR A 202 -18.33 -16.05 -15.37
N ASN A 203 -18.91 -16.00 -16.57
CA ASN A 203 -18.18 -16.20 -17.82
C ASN A 203 -17.77 -14.88 -18.51
N ARG A 204 -18.45 -13.75 -18.25
CA ARG A 204 -18.15 -12.45 -18.86
C ARG A 204 -18.51 -11.29 -17.90
N PRO A 205 -17.77 -11.12 -16.79
CA PRO A 205 -17.96 -9.93 -15.98
C PRO A 205 -17.64 -8.68 -16.83
N THR A 206 -18.54 -7.71 -16.84
CA THR A 206 -18.36 -6.44 -17.57
C THR A 206 -18.82 -5.27 -16.72
N ILE A 207 -18.27 -4.10 -17.01
CA ILE A 207 -18.77 -2.82 -16.50
C ILE A 207 -19.43 -2.12 -17.66
N HIS A 208 -20.67 -1.69 -17.50
CA HIS A 208 -21.43 -0.94 -18.49
C HIS A 208 -21.51 0.53 -18.10
N TYR A 209 -21.53 1.38 -19.11
CA TYR A 209 -21.69 2.83 -18.99
C TYR A 209 -22.45 3.34 -20.21
N GLN A 210 -23.48 4.16 -20.00
CA GLN A 210 -24.29 4.73 -21.10
C GLN A 210 -24.82 3.68 -22.10
N GLY A 211 -25.35 2.56 -21.60
CA GLY A 211 -25.96 1.53 -22.44
C GLY A 211 -24.97 0.53 -23.06
N LYS A 212 -23.66 0.72 -22.90
CA LYS A 212 -22.64 -0.10 -23.58
C LYS A 212 -21.61 -0.66 -22.58
N PRO A 213 -21.04 -1.85 -22.83
CA PRO A 213 -19.91 -2.34 -22.06
C PRO A 213 -18.70 -1.44 -22.29
N LEU A 214 -18.03 -1.05 -21.20
CA LEU A 214 -16.75 -0.36 -21.24
C LEU A 214 -15.69 -1.30 -21.83
N HIS A 215 -14.79 -0.74 -22.63
CA HIS A 215 -13.58 -1.47 -23.02
C HIS A 215 -12.63 -1.62 -21.82
N ARG A 216 -11.61 -2.44 -22.03
CA ARG A 216 -10.61 -2.72 -21.02
C ARG A 216 -9.65 -1.52 -20.86
N PHE A 217 -9.52 -1.05 -19.64
CA PHE A 217 -8.51 -0.06 -19.25
C PHE A 217 -7.26 -0.75 -18.69
N ASP A 218 -6.11 -0.16 -18.97
CA ASP A 218 -4.82 -0.56 -18.40
C ASP A 218 -4.70 -0.08 -16.94
N ALA A 219 -5.24 1.11 -16.64
CA ALA A 219 -5.24 1.67 -15.29
C ALA A 219 -6.52 2.45 -14.94
N VAL A 220 -6.84 2.54 -13.65
CA VAL A 220 -7.93 3.35 -13.11
C VAL A 220 -7.40 4.27 -12.01
N ILE A 221 -7.74 5.56 -12.09
CA ILE A 221 -7.47 6.59 -11.09
C ILE A 221 -8.79 6.98 -10.41
N PRO A 222 -9.16 6.37 -9.28
CA PRO A 222 -10.35 6.75 -8.51
C PRO A 222 -10.24 8.13 -7.88
N ARG A 223 -11.17 9.02 -8.25
CA ARG A 223 -11.30 10.40 -7.76
C ARG A 223 -12.76 10.74 -7.47
N PHE A 224 -13.33 10.07 -6.47
CA PHE A 224 -14.71 10.30 -6.03
C PHE A 224 -14.80 10.77 -4.57
N SER A 225 -15.86 11.51 -4.25
CA SER A 225 -16.08 12.11 -2.93
C SER A 225 -16.51 11.07 -1.89
N ALA A 226 -16.48 11.45 -0.62
CA ALA A 226 -16.93 10.59 0.48
C ALA A 226 -18.40 10.15 0.32
N ALA A 227 -19.25 11.01 -0.25
CA ALA A 227 -20.69 10.77 -0.40
C ALA A 227 -21.04 9.58 -1.31
N VAL A 228 -20.15 9.21 -2.24
CA VAL A 228 -20.38 8.10 -3.17
C VAL A 228 -19.44 6.92 -2.92
N THR A 229 -18.77 6.89 -1.76
CA THR A 229 -17.72 5.91 -1.45
C THR A 229 -18.22 4.48 -1.65
N TYR A 230 -19.40 4.13 -1.11
CA TYR A 230 -19.93 2.77 -1.19
C TYR A 230 -20.01 2.26 -2.64
N TYR A 231 -20.72 3.00 -3.49
CA TYR A 231 -20.89 2.60 -4.90
C TYR A 231 -19.61 2.76 -5.71
N GLY A 232 -18.85 3.83 -5.48
CA GLY A 232 -17.57 4.08 -6.15
C GLY A 232 -16.54 2.98 -5.91
N VAL A 233 -16.44 2.51 -4.66
CA VAL A 233 -15.60 1.36 -4.28
C VAL A 233 -16.13 0.06 -4.90
N ALA A 234 -17.45 -0.15 -4.98
CA ALA A 234 -18.02 -1.34 -5.62
C ALA A 234 -17.65 -1.43 -7.12
N ILE A 235 -17.78 -0.33 -7.87
CA ILE A 235 -17.36 -0.27 -9.28
C ILE A 235 -15.84 -0.42 -9.41
N LEU A 236 -15.06 0.20 -8.53
CA LEU A 236 -13.60 0.04 -8.53
C LEU A 236 -13.17 -1.40 -8.28
N ARG A 237 -13.85 -2.14 -7.38
CA ARG A 237 -13.63 -3.59 -7.17
C ARG A 237 -13.85 -4.39 -8.44
N GLN A 238 -14.81 -3.99 -9.27
CA GLN A 238 -15.04 -4.66 -10.54
C GLN A 238 -13.91 -4.38 -11.55
N PHE A 239 -13.35 -3.17 -11.59
CA PHE A 239 -12.13 -2.93 -12.39
C PHE A 239 -10.96 -3.81 -11.92
N GLU A 240 -10.80 -3.98 -10.60
CA GLU A 240 -9.77 -4.84 -10.02
C GLU A 240 -9.98 -6.32 -10.36
N SER A 241 -11.23 -6.81 -10.33
CA SER A 241 -11.56 -8.20 -10.67
C SER A 241 -11.27 -8.52 -12.15
N LEU A 242 -11.41 -7.52 -13.03
CA LEU A 242 -11.02 -7.58 -14.44
C LEU A 242 -9.51 -7.46 -14.68
N GLY A 243 -8.71 -7.31 -13.61
CA GLY A 243 -7.25 -7.23 -13.68
C GLY A 243 -6.71 -5.86 -14.07
N THR A 244 -7.51 -4.78 -13.96
CA THR A 244 -7.06 -3.41 -14.21
C THR A 244 -6.26 -2.87 -13.02
N PHE A 245 -5.16 -2.17 -13.29
CA PHE A 245 -4.32 -1.58 -12.25
C PHE A 245 -4.96 -0.33 -11.64
N CYS A 246 -5.17 -0.28 -10.32
CA CYS A 246 -5.85 0.83 -9.66
C CYS A 246 -4.91 1.64 -8.73
N VAL A 247 -4.99 2.97 -8.79
CA VAL A 247 -4.26 3.92 -7.91
C VAL A 247 -5.24 4.90 -7.30
N ASN A 248 -5.85 4.62 -6.14
CA ASN A 248 -5.61 3.52 -5.20
C ASN A 248 -6.51 2.29 -5.42
N SER A 249 -6.30 1.23 -4.63
CA SER A 249 -7.18 0.06 -4.62
C SER A 249 -8.50 0.33 -3.88
N SER A 250 -9.52 -0.47 -4.17
CA SER A 250 -10.80 -0.42 -3.48
C SER A 250 -10.68 -0.63 -1.97
N ALA A 251 -9.91 -1.64 -1.55
CA ALA A 251 -9.66 -1.94 -0.15
C ALA A 251 -8.96 -0.78 0.58
N SER A 252 -7.91 -0.22 -0.01
CA SER A 252 -7.16 0.88 0.63
C SER A 252 -7.96 2.18 0.70
N ILE A 253 -8.82 2.46 -0.28
CA ILE A 253 -9.77 3.58 -0.18
C ILE A 253 -10.75 3.34 0.96
N THR A 254 -11.35 2.14 1.07
CA THR A 254 -12.24 1.79 2.19
C THR A 254 -11.54 1.96 3.53
N HIS A 255 -10.31 1.45 3.68
CA HIS A 255 -9.53 1.63 4.90
C HIS A 255 -9.38 3.11 5.25
N SER A 256 -8.94 3.94 4.30
CA SER A 256 -8.73 5.39 4.53
C SER A 256 -9.99 6.19 4.87
N ARG A 257 -11.17 5.65 4.55
CA ARG A 257 -12.47 6.30 4.81
C ARG A 257 -13.01 5.96 6.19
N ASP A 258 -12.64 4.81 6.73
CA ASP A 258 -12.92 4.40 8.09
C ASP A 258 -11.77 4.85 9.00
N ARG A 259 -12.01 5.92 9.77
CA ARG A 259 -11.00 6.45 10.70
C ARG A 259 -10.66 5.45 11.81
N LEU A 260 -11.61 4.67 12.31
CA LEU A 260 -11.32 3.68 13.35
C LEU A 260 -10.40 2.60 12.78
N LEU A 261 -10.77 2.02 11.65
CA LEU A 261 -9.96 1.01 10.99
C LEU A 261 -8.57 1.55 10.63
N THR A 262 -8.48 2.79 10.10
CA THR A 262 -7.19 3.44 9.84
C THR A 262 -6.34 3.52 11.10
N HIS A 263 -6.89 4.02 12.23
CA HIS A 263 -6.14 4.12 13.49
C HIS A 263 -5.75 2.74 14.03
N GLN A 264 -6.62 1.72 13.93
CA GLN A 264 -6.31 0.35 14.34
C GLN A 264 -5.17 -0.26 13.51
N LEU A 265 -5.18 -0.06 12.19
CA LEU A 265 -4.11 -0.51 11.29
C LEU A 265 -2.77 0.17 11.63
N LEU A 266 -2.80 1.49 11.82
CA LEU A 266 -1.61 2.28 12.19
C LEU A 266 -1.08 1.87 13.57
N GLY A 267 -1.96 1.70 14.57
CA GLY A 267 -1.61 1.28 15.92
C GLY A 267 -0.99 -0.12 15.96
N ARG A 268 -1.62 -1.10 15.28
CA ARG A 268 -1.07 -2.45 15.13
C ARG A 268 0.30 -2.45 14.46
N ALA A 269 0.53 -1.53 13.53
CA ALA A 269 1.80 -1.40 12.84
C ALA A 269 2.83 -0.56 13.61
N GLY A 270 2.55 -0.08 14.82
CA GLY A 270 3.46 0.76 15.61
C GLY A 270 3.78 2.10 14.93
N VAL A 271 2.85 2.66 14.16
CA VAL A 271 2.92 4.04 13.66
C VAL A 271 2.55 4.96 14.82
N ALA A 272 3.42 5.94 15.11
CA ALA A 272 3.18 6.89 16.19
C ALA A 272 1.99 7.78 15.82
N MET A 273 1.03 7.89 16.73
CA MET A 273 -0.18 8.72 16.62
C MET A 273 -0.44 9.37 17.97
N PRO A 274 -1.20 10.47 18.04
CA PRO A 274 -1.71 10.96 19.32
C PRO A 274 -2.55 9.89 20.01
N THR A 275 -2.56 9.88 21.34
CA THR A 275 -3.38 8.93 22.10
C THR A 275 -4.85 9.13 21.73
N THR A 276 -5.53 8.06 21.33
CA THR A 276 -6.84 8.17 20.66
C THR A 276 -7.81 7.13 21.23
N ALA A 277 -8.96 7.59 21.69
CA ALA A 277 -10.08 6.77 22.12
C ALA A 277 -11.25 6.91 21.14
N PHE A 278 -11.87 5.78 20.78
CA PHE A 278 -13.05 5.74 19.93
C PHE A 278 -14.29 5.43 20.76
N ALA A 279 -15.40 6.09 20.47
CA ALA A 279 -16.63 5.88 21.20
C ALA A 279 -17.89 6.11 20.33
N HIS A 280 -18.94 5.34 20.65
CA HIS A 280 -20.29 5.54 20.14
C HIS A 280 -21.20 6.07 21.26
N TYR A 281 -21.39 5.28 22.32
CA TYR A 281 -22.18 5.66 23.50
C TYR A 281 -21.54 5.11 24.79
N PRO A 282 -20.45 5.70 25.28
CA PRO A 282 -19.85 5.21 26.51
C PRO A 282 -20.75 5.61 27.69
N GLY A 283 -21.13 4.68 28.57
CA GLY A 283 -21.72 5.07 29.87
C GLY A 283 -20.74 5.92 30.69
N ASP A 284 -19.43 5.68 30.49
CA ASP A 284 -18.33 6.20 31.29
C ASP A 284 -17.48 7.23 30.53
N THR A 285 -18.04 8.43 30.32
CA THR A 285 -17.34 9.55 29.66
C THR A 285 -15.99 9.87 30.32
N LYS A 286 -15.96 9.80 31.64
CA LYS A 286 -14.77 10.16 32.45
C LYS A 286 -13.61 9.20 32.22
N ASP A 287 -13.90 7.92 32.05
CA ASP A 287 -12.87 6.92 31.78
C ASP A 287 -12.23 7.15 30.42
N MET A 288 -13.05 7.39 29.39
CA MET A 288 -12.56 7.74 28.06
C MET A 288 -11.69 9.01 28.05
N ILE A 289 -12.05 10.02 28.83
CA ILE A 289 -11.23 11.24 29.00
C ILE A 289 -9.88 10.89 29.65
N LYS A 290 -9.86 9.99 30.63
CA LYS A 290 -8.61 9.54 31.26
C LYS A 290 -7.71 8.77 30.29
N ILE A 291 -8.27 7.93 29.42
CA ILE A 291 -7.50 7.17 28.40
C ILE A 291 -6.65 8.11 27.53
N VAL A 292 -7.20 9.28 27.17
CA VAL A 292 -6.48 10.27 26.33
C VAL A 292 -5.63 11.26 27.12
N GLY A 293 -5.48 11.07 28.44
CA GLY A 293 -4.65 11.90 29.31
C GLY A 293 -5.35 13.08 29.98
N GLY A 294 -6.67 13.22 29.82
CA GLY A 294 -7.44 14.37 30.33
C GLY A 294 -7.49 15.55 29.35
N ALA A 295 -8.14 16.63 29.76
CA ALA A 295 -8.19 17.87 29.00
C ALA A 295 -6.87 18.68 29.11
N PRO A 296 -6.51 19.47 28.08
CA PRO A 296 -7.24 19.68 26.84
C PRO A 296 -7.27 18.45 25.92
N LEU A 297 -8.38 18.21 25.23
CA LEU A 297 -8.51 17.12 24.25
C LEU A 297 -9.31 17.51 23.01
N VAL A 298 -9.08 16.80 21.92
CA VAL A 298 -9.74 17.03 20.63
C VAL A 298 -10.81 15.98 20.40
N ILE A 299 -12.04 16.41 20.11
CA ILE A 299 -13.16 15.52 19.81
C ILE A 299 -13.52 15.68 18.34
N LYS A 300 -13.55 14.58 17.58
CA LYS A 300 -13.78 14.57 16.13
C LYS A 300 -14.97 13.67 15.79
N LEU A 301 -16.00 14.23 15.17
CA LEU A 301 -17.06 13.45 14.55
C LEU A 301 -16.53 12.66 13.36
N LEU A 302 -16.98 11.41 13.24
CA LEU A 302 -16.58 10.53 12.14
C LEU A 302 -17.47 10.67 10.92
N GLU A 303 -18.71 11.05 11.15
CA GLU A 303 -19.71 11.28 10.14
C GLU A 303 -19.83 12.79 9.89
N GLY A 304 -19.62 13.21 8.63
CA GLY A 304 -19.75 14.60 8.22
C GLY A 304 -18.70 15.05 7.18
N PRO A 305 -18.84 16.26 6.63
CA PRO A 305 -17.86 16.85 5.71
C PRO A 305 -16.48 16.97 6.37
N GLN A 306 -15.40 16.74 5.61
CA GLN A 306 -14.02 16.86 6.13
C GLN A 306 -13.80 18.22 6.82
N GLY A 307 -13.33 18.20 8.07
CA GLY A 307 -13.04 19.39 8.87
C GLY A 307 -14.23 19.99 9.63
N LYS A 308 -15.48 19.57 9.38
CA LYS A 308 -16.65 19.97 10.17
C LYS A 308 -16.88 18.95 11.29
N GLY A 309 -16.96 19.41 12.54
CA GLY A 309 -17.13 18.55 13.71
C GLY A 309 -15.83 18.16 14.43
N VAL A 310 -14.78 18.99 14.32
CA VAL A 310 -13.59 18.94 15.20
C VAL A 310 -13.75 20.01 16.27
N VAL A 311 -13.70 19.62 17.54
CA VAL A 311 -13.89 20.50 18.69
C VAL A 311 -12.71 20.33 19.65
N LEU A 312 -12.12 21.45 20.08
CA LEU A 312 -11.19 21.48 21.20
C LEU A 312 -11.98 21.63 22.50
N ALA A 313 -11.82 20.71 23.43
CA ALA A 313 -12.36 20.81 24.77
C ALA A 313 -11.22 21.09 25.75
N GLU A 314 -11.17 22.32 26.28
CA GLU A 314 -10.09 22.79 27.16
C GLU A 314 -10.20 22.25 28.60
N THR A 315 -11.38 21.80 29.00
CA THR A 315 -11.63 21.22 30.34
C THR A 315 -12.37 19.89 30.24
N ASN A 316 -12.21 19.03 31.25
CA ASN A 316 -12.95 17.76 31.32
C ASN A 316 -14.47 17.98 31.28
N LYS A 317 -14.97 19.04 31.95
CA LYS A 317 -16.39 19.40 31.92
C LYS A 317 -16.87 19.79 30.51
N ALA A 318 -16.06 20.56 29.78
CA ALA A 318 -16.36 20.91 28.39
C ALA A 318 -16.37 19.67 27.49
N ALA A 319 -15.40 18.76 27.69
CA ALA A 319 -15.35 17.50 26.95
C ALA A 319 -16.60 16.65 27.22
N GLU A 320 -16.98 16.49 28.49
CA GLU A 320 -18.20 15.77 28.88
C GLU A 320 -19.45 16.34 28.21
N ALA A 321 -19.60 17.67 28.19
CA ALA A 321 -20.73 18.35 27.55
C ALA A 321 -20.77 18.10 26.03
N VAL A 322 -19.63 18.20 25.34
CA VAL A 322 -19.53 17.93 23.89
C VAL A 322 -19.86 16.48 23.57
N ILE A 323 -19.34 15.53 24.36
CA ILE A 323 -19.60 14.10 24.19
C ILE A 323 -21.08 13.80 24.41
N GLN A 324 -21.70 14.40 25.43
CA GLN A 324 -23.12 14.25 25.69
C GLN A 324 -23.98 14.79 24.54
N ALA A 325 -23.61 15.94 23.95
CA ALA A 325 -24.27 16.48 22.78
C ALA A 325 -24.16 15.51 21.58
N PHE A 326 -22.99 14.92 21.34
CA PHE A 326 -22.77 13.97 20.24
C PHE A 326 -23.53 12.65 20.42
N ARG A 327 -23.72 12.19 21.66
CA ARG A 327 -24.61 11.03 21.95
C ARG A 327 -26.05 11.28 21.51
N GLY A 328 -26.57 12.50 21.74
CA GLY A 328 -27.91 12.88 21.29
C GLY A 328 -28.09 12.79 19.78
N LEU A 329 -26.99 12.96 19.02
CA LEU A 329 -26.95 12.85 17.57
C LEU A 329 -26.77 11.40 17.07
N LYS A 330 -26.60 10.42 17.98
CA LYS A 330 -26.27 9.01 17.66
C LYS A 330 -25.05 8.88 16.73
N ALA A 331 -24.10 9.82 16.82
CA ALA A 331 -22.95 9.89 15.94
C ALA A 331 -21.72 9.23 16.58
N ASN A 332 -20.96 8.49 15.76
CA ASN A 332 -19.65 7.99 16.18
C ASN A 332 -18.63 9.14 16.27
N PHE A 333 -17.76 9.10 17.27
CA PHE A 333 -16.71 10.11 17.45
C PHE A 333 -15.41 9.52 17.98
N ILE A 334 -14.35 10.29 17.82
CA ILE A 334 -13.03 10.02 18.39
C ILE A 334 -12.69 11.14 19.38
N ALA A 335 -12.20 10.77 20.56
CA ALA A 335 -11.49 11.66 21.48
C ALA A 335 -9.99 11.42 21.32
N GLN A 336 -9.20 12.49 21.25
CA GLN A 336 -7.78 12.41 20.96
C GLN A 336 -6.99 13.39 21.83
N GLU A 337 -5.82 12.96 22.28
CA GLU A 337 -4.81 13.79 22.95
C GLU A 337 -4.59 15.09 22.18
N TYR A 338 -4.68 16.22 22.88
CA TYR A 338 -4.28 17.50 22.34
C TYR A 338 -2.75 17.63 22.42
N ILE A 339 -2.14 18.09 21.34
CA ILE A 339 -0.68 18.28 21.25
C ILE A 339 -0.38 19.80 21.24
N PRO A 340 0.01 20.40 22.39
CA PRO A 340 0.24 21.83 22.51
C PRO A 340 1.36 22.34 21.59
N GLU A 341 2.39 21.53 21.33
CA GLU A 341 3.53 21.94 20.51
C GLU A 341 3.18 22.09 19.03
N SER A 342 2.06 21.49 18.62
CA SER A 342 1.55 21.53 17.26
C SER A 342 0.41 22.53 17.09
N VAL A 343 0.13 23.33 18.12
CA VAL A 343 -0.92 24.34 18.08
C VAL A 343 -0.60 25.30 16.95
N SER A 344 -1.55 25.44 16.03
CA SER A 344 -1.47 26.18 14.79
C SER A 344 -0.68 25.56 13.64
N LYS A 345 0.02 24.43 13.77
CA LYS A 345 0.83 23.89 12.66
C LYS A 345 0.67 22.40 12.45
N ASP A 346 0.29 22.02 11.23
CA ASP A 346 0.35 20.64 10.79
C ASP A 346 1.02 20.49 9.44
N ILE A 347 1.75 19.38 9.30
CA ILE A 347 2.48 19.05 8.10
C ILE A 347 1.60 18.16 7.26
N HIS A 348 1.34 18.57 6.02
CA HIS A 348 0.72 17.73 5.03
C HIS A 348 1.79 17.27 4.04
N CYS A 349 1.82 15.98 3.72
CA CYS A 349 2.74 15.47 2.72
C CYS A 349 2.05 14.48 1.78
N ILE A 350 2.48 14.50 0.51
CA ILE A 350 2.00 13.59 -0.53
C ILE A 350 3.00 12.44 -0.64
N VAL A 351 2.50 11.23 -0.44
CA VAL A 351 3.24 9.98 -0.64
C VAL A 351 2.81 9.36 -1.95
N LEU A 352 3.78 9.03 -2.80
CA LEU A 352 3.59 8.25 -4.03
C LEU A 352 4.52 7.03 -3.99
N GLY A 353 3.92 5.84 -3.97
CA GLY A 353 4.62 4.57 -3.77
C GLY A 353 5.40 4.57 -2.45
N THR A 354 6.72 4.59 -2.54
CA THR A 354 7.64 4.53 -1.39
C THR A 354 8.30 5.88 -1.05
N LYS A 355 7.86 6.96 -1.68
CA LYS A 355 8.51 8.28 -1.57
C LYS A 355 7.51 9.36 -1.17
N VAL A 356 7.98 10.31 -0.36
CA VAL A 356 7.29 11.61 -0.19
C VAL A 356 7.70 12.50 -1.36
N VAL A 357 6.73 12.95 -2.16
CA VAL A 357 6.97 13.74 -3.38
C VAL A 357 6.78 15.24 -3.17
N ALA A 358 5.97 15.63 -2.19
CA ALA A 358 5.75 17.03 -1.82
C ALA A 358 5.34 17.14 -0.35
N ALA A 359 5.67 18.26 0.29
CA ALA A 359 5.24 18.55 1.65
C ALA A 359 5.02 20.05 1.85
N ILE A 360 3.96 20.37 2.57
CA ILE A 360 3.60 21.73 2.96
C ILE A 360 3.32 21.78 4.46
N GLU A 361 3.64 22.89 5.10
CA GLU A 361 3.20 23.22 6.45
C GLU A 361 2.01 24.16 6.36
N LYS A 362 0.92 23.81 7.05
CA LYS A 362 -0.24 24.67 7.20
C LYS A 362 -0.20 25.37 8.55
N VAL A 363 -0.47 26.67 8.54
CA VAL A 363 -0.57 27.52 9.72
C VAL A 363 -2.03 27.92 9.94
N HIS A 364 -2.60 27.59 11.09
CA HIS A 364 -3.98 27.87 11.49
C HIS A 364 -4.07 29.05 12.46
N ARG A 365 -5.28 29.57 12.67
CA ARG A 365 -5.53 30.49 13.79
C ARG A 365 -5.34 29.74 15.11
N GLU A 366 -4.97 30.47 16.16
CA GLU A 366 -4.98 29.92 17.50
C GLU A 366 -6.35 29.31 17.82
N HIS A 367 -6.35 28.10 18.41
CA HIS A 367 -7.53 27.29 18.71
C HIS A 367 -8.35 26.76 17.50
N ASP A 368 -7.97 27.03 16.24
CA ASP A 368 -8.56 26.37 15.07
C ASP A 368 -7.81 25.07 14.75
N LEU A 369 -8.49 23.95 14.98
CA LEU A 369 -7.97 22.61 14.73
C LEU A 369 -8.43 22.04 13.38
N SER A 370 -9.20 22.80 12.60
CA SER A 370 -9.66 22.34 11.29
C SER A 370 -8.60 22.59 10.22
N THR A 371 -8.11 21.51 9.62
CA THR A 371 -7.17 21.57 8.48
C THR A 371 -7.74 22.30 7.25
N SER A 372 -9.06 22.58 7.21
CA SER A 372 -9.71 23.33 6.12
C SER A 372 -9.58 24.85 6.23
N ASN A 373 -9.17 25.38 7.40
CA ASN A 373 -9.21 26.81 7.70
C ASN A 373 -7.81 27.42 7.89
N ALA A 374 -6.81 26.88 7.20
CA ALA A 374 -5.44 27.40 7.28
C ALA A 374 -5.38 28.87 6.83
N MET A 375 -4.71 29.70 7.63
CA MET A 375 -4.42 31.10 7.29
C MET A 375 -3.31 31.21 6.25
N ARG A 376 -2.29 30.34 6.35
CA ARG A 376 -1.13 30.35 5.47
C ARG A 376 -0.61 28.94 5.26
N SER A 377 -0.17 28.65 4.03
CA SER A 377 0.51 27.41 3.68
C SER A 377 1.86 27.75 3.05
N LYS A 378 2.90 26.96 3.31
CA LYS A 378 4.22 27.09 2.67
C LYS A 378 4.86 25.74 2.44
N GLU A 379 5.77 25.65 1.47
CA GLU A 379 6.62 24.47 1.30
C GLU A 379 7.46 24.22 2.56
N ILE A 380 7.69 22.94 2.88
CA ILE A 380 8.60 22.53 3.95
C ILE A 380 9.44 21.32 3.56
N LYS A 381 10.67 21.27 4.06
CA LYS A 381 11.52 20.07 3.99
C LYS A 381 11.24 19.18 5.20
N LEU A 382 10.84 17.94 4.92
CA LEU A 382 10.63 16.93 5.96
C LEU A 382 11.94 16.34 6.48
N THR A 383 11.96 16.04 7.78
CA THR A 383 13.02 15.24 8.41
C THR A 383 12.99 13.79 7.93
N ALA A 384 14.09 13.04 8.11
CA ALA A 384 14.12 11.62 7.77
C ALA A 384 13.07 10.80 8.56
N ALA A 385 12.85 11.15 9.83
CA ALA A 385 11.83 10.53 10.68
C ALA A 385 10.41 10.80 10.15
N GLU A 386 10.11 12.03 9.73
CA GLU A 386 8.82 12.41 9.14
C GLU A 386 8.56 11.66 7.83
N LYS A 387 9.55 11.62 6.92
CA LYS A 387 9.44 10.86 5.67
C LYS A 387 9.17 9.38 5.93
N LYS A 388 9.92 8.78 6.88
CA LYS A 388 9.76 7.37 7.25
C LYS A 388 8.37 7.10 7.83
N GLN A 389 7.85 7.95 8.71
CA GLN A 389 6.49 7.80 9.24
C GLN A 389 5.42 7.96 8.15
N ALA A 390 5.55 8.96 7.28
CA ALA A 390 4.60 9.19 6.18
C ALA A 390 4.50 7.97 5.25
N VAL A 391 5.66 7.47 4.78
CA VAL A 391 5.71 6.29 3.89
C VAL A 391 5.20 5.05 4.60
N ARG A 392 5.54 4.85 5.89
CA ARG A 392 5.03 3.72 6.68
C ARG A 392 3.51 3.78 6.82
N ALA A 393 2.94 4.94 7.12
CA ALA A 393 1.51 5.12 7.28
C ALA A 393 0.75 4.82 5.97
N ALA A 394 1.19 5.41 4.85
CA ALA A 394 0.59 5.14 3.54
C ALA A 394 0.64 3.64 3.18
N ARG A 395 1.78 2.99 3.42
CA ARG A 395 1.97 1.55 3.17
C ARG A 395 1.06 0.68 4.03
N VAL A 396 0.92 0.98 5.32
CA VAL A 396 0.08 0.21 6.26
C VAL A 396 -1.40 0.28 5.88
N VAL A 397 -1.87 1.45 5.45
CA VAL A 397 -3.24 1.63 4.94
C VAL A 397 -3.43 1.01 3.55
N GLY A 398 -2.32 0.77 2.83
CA GLY A 398 -2.30 0.16 1.50
C GLY A 398 -2.43 1.17 0.35
N LEU A 399 -2.16 2.45 0.60
CA LEU A 399 -2.30 3.52 -0.37
C LEU A 399 -1.00 3.72 -1.17
N LYS A 400 -1.13 3.70 -2.49
CA LYS A 400 -0.06 4.05 -3.44
C LYS A 400 0.06 5.56 -3.61
N LEU A 401 -1.05 6.29 -3.58
CA LEU A 401 -1.09 7.75 -3.56
C LEU A 401 -1.82 8.18 -2.28
N ALA A 402 -1.16 8.89 -1.38
CA ALA A 402 -1.76 9.31 -0.13
C ALA A 402 -1.38 10.75 0.21
N LYS A 403 -2.29 11.46 0.90
CA LYS A 403 -1.90 12.58 1.75
C LYS A 403 -1.82 12.10 3.18
N VAL A 404 -0.66 12.26 3.81
CA VAL A 404 -0.44 11.96 5.22
C VAL A 404 -0.26 13.26 5.99
N ASN A 405 -1.05 13.44 7.04
CA ASN A 405 -0.98 14.57 7.95
C ASN A 405 -0.16 14.18 9.19
N ILE A 406 0.79 15.02 9.58
CA ILE A 406 1.75 14.77 10.66
C ILE A 406 1.80 15.98 11.59
N LEU A 407 1.87 15.70 12.90
CA LEU A 407 2.23 16.65 13.94
C LEU A 407 3.68 16.47 14.37
N ARG A 408 4.38 17.58 14.57
CA ARG A 408 5.69 17.60 15.21
C ARG A 408 5.51 17.67 16.71
N THR A 409 5.98 16.65 17.40
CA THR A 409 5.94 16.57 18.87
C THR A 409 7.35 16.40 19.41
N LYS A 410 7.53 16.63 20.71
CA LYS A 410 8.83 16.40 21.39
C LYS A 410 9.27 14.94 21.32
N GLU A 411 8.32 14.01 21.25
CA GLU A 411 8.54 12.56 21.13
C GLU A 411 8.77 12.11 19.68
N GLY A 412 8.72 13.05 18.72
CA GLY A 412 8.85 12.79 17.29
C GLY A 412 7.54 12.99 16.50
N PRO A 413 7.55 12.63 15.21
CA PRO A 413 6.39 12.85 14.33
C PRO A 413 5.24 11.88 14.64
N LYS A 414 4.04 12.43 14.94
CA LYS A 414 2.80 11.67 15.14
C LYS A 414 1.86 11.83 13.93
N VAL A 415 1.37 10.73 13.36
CA VAL A 415 0.42 10.72 12.24
C VAL A 415 -0.99 11.00 12.75
N ILE A 416 -1.73 11.89 12.07
CA ILE A 416 -3.11 12.25 12.44
C ILE A 416 -4.13 11.64 11.48
N ASP A 417 -3.83 11.69 10.18
CA ASP A 417 -4.80 11.37 9.14
C ASP A 417 -4.10 10.90 7.86
N VAL A 418 -4.75 9.99 7.15
CA VAL A 418 -4.24 9.38 5.91
C VAL A 418 -5.37 9.34 4.88
N ASN A 419 -5.24 10.12 3.81
CA ASN A 419 -6.29 10.31 2.81
C ASN A 419 -5.90 9.71 1.43
N ALA A 420 -6.81 8.94 0.83
CA ALA A 420 -6.58 8.26 -0.45
C ALA A 420 -6.76 9.12 -1.71
N SER A 421 -7.37 10.31 -1.62
CA SER A 421 -7.72 11.13 -2.79
C SER A 421 -7.42 12.61 -2.55
N PRO A 422 -6.13 12.98 -2.42
CA PRO A 422 -5.76 14.33 -2.03
C PRO A 422 -5.96 15.33 -3.17
N GLY A 423 -6.34 16.57 -2.84
CA GLY A 423 -6.23 17.69 -3.77
C GLY A 423 -4.76 18.06 -3.95
N LEU A 424 -4.34 18.33 -5.20
CA LEU A 424 -2.92 18.55 -5.52
C LEU A 424 -2.58 20.01 -5.84
N SER A 425 -3.59 20.87 -6.08
CA SER A 425 -3.40 22.27 -6.51
C SER A 425 -2.47 23.05 -5.57
N GLU A 426 -2.77 23.02 -4.27
CA GLU A 426 -1.99 23.74 -3.26
C GLU A 426 -0.54 23.23 -3.17
N PHE A 427 -0.32 21.91 -3.32
CA PHE A 427 1.02 21.34 -3.28
C PHE A 427 1.83 21.70 -4.53
N GLU A 428 1.28 21.53 -5.74
CA GLU A 428 1.99 21.90 -6.97
C GLU A 428 2.30 23.39 -7.00
N SER A 429 1.35 24.24 -6.56
CA SER A 429 1.54 25.70 -6.52
C SER A 429 2.63 26.15 -5.53
N LEU A 430 2.76 25.50 -4.37
CA LEU A 430 3.71 25.92 -3.33
C LEU A 430 5.09 25.29 -3.48
N THR A 431 5.16 24.08 -4.02
CA THR A 431 6.42 23.32 -4.12
C THR A 431 7.04 23.37 -5.52
N GLY A 432 6.27 23.76 -6.54
CA GLY A 432 6.70 23.70 -7.95
C GLY A 432 6.88 22.28 -8.49
N VAL A 433 6.61 21.24 -7.69
CA VAL A 433 6.76 19.84 -8.09
C VAL A 433 5.57 19.43 -8.98
N ASP A 434 5.86 18.85 -10.14
CA ASP A 434 4.84 18.24 -11.00
C ASP A 434 4.42 16.86 -10.47
N ILE A 435 3.61 16.87 -9.42
CA ILE A 435 3.12 15.67 -8.74
C ILE A 435 2.25 14.84 -9.69
N VAL A 436 1.46 15.51 -10.53
CA VAL A 436 0.55 14.85 -11.46
C VAL A 436 1.31 14.05 -12.51
N SER A 437 2.37 14.61 -13.11
CA SER A 437 3.21 13.85 -14.04
C SER A 437 3.87 12.65 -13.38
N GLN A 438 4.31 12.78 -12.12
CA GLN A 438 4.85 11.63 -11.37
C GLN A 438 3.79 10.55 -11.13
N ILE A 439 2.52 10.90 -10.91
CA ILE A 439 1.43 9.92 -10.80
C ILE A 439 1.28 9.14 -12.12
N ILE A 440 1.35 9.82 -13.27
CA ILE A 440 1.26 9.16 -14.58
C ILE A 440 2.49 8.25 -14.81
N GLU A 441 3.70 8.71 -14.49
CA GLU A 441 4.93 7.89 -14.56
C GLU A 441 4.85 6.66 -13.64
N TYR A 442 4.28 6.84 -12.45
CA TYR A 442 4.02 5.72 -11.54
C TYR A 442 3.03 4.72 -12.15
N ILE A 443 2.02 5.18 -12.88
CA ILE A 443 1.11 4.29 -13.61
C ILE A 443 1.83 3.59 -14.77
N GLU A 444 2.67 4.28 -15.56
CA GLU A 444 3.44 3.66 -16.65
C GLU A 444 4.35 2.52 -16.20
N THR A 445 4.93 2.65 -15.01
CA THR A 445 5.86 1.70 -14.42
C THR A 445 5.16 0.47 -13.84
N HIS A 446 3.93 0.63 -13.33
CA HIS A 446 3.21 -0.40 -12.55
C HIS A 446 1.96 -0.97 -13.23
N ALA A 447 1.36 -0.27 -14.20
CA ALA A 447 0.21 -0.72 -14.96
C ALA A 447 0.65 -1.82 -15.94
N ARG A 448 0.67 -3.04 -15.45
CA ARG A 448 0.90 -4.25 -16.25
C ARG A 448 -0.44 -4.96 -16.42
N PRO A 449 -0.78 -5.46 -17.63
CA PRO A 449 -1.99 -6.23 -17.82
C PRO A 449 -1.96 -7.46 -16.89
N ARG A 450 -2.80 -7.50 -15.85
CA ARG A 450 -3.02 -8.74 -15.12
C ARG A 450 -3.89 -9.64 -16.00
N LEU A 451 -3.56 -10.92 -16.11
CA LEU A 451 -4.53 -11.86 -16.68
C LEU A 451 -5.75 -11.87 -15.73
N PRO A 452 -6.99 -11.72 -16.24
CA PRO A 452 -8.15 -11.76 -15.37
C PRO A 452 -8.19 -13.10 -14.63
N LYS A 453 -8.49 -13.06 -13.33
CA LYS A 453 -8.71 -14.26 -12.52
C LYS A 453 -9.84 -15.07 -13.16
N ARG A 454 -9.53 -16.20 -13.80
CA ARG A 454 -10.56 -17.18 -14.11
C ARG A 454 -11.02 -17.77 -12.77
N ILE A 455 -12.22 -17.40 -12.35
CA ILE A 455 -12.90 -18.06 -11.23
C ILE A 455 -13.04 -19.53 -11.61
N ILE A 456 -12.42 -20.39 -10.83
CA ILE A 456 -12.49 -21.84 -10.96
C ILE A 456 -13.96 -22.24 -10.78
N ARG A 457 -14.53 -22.93 -11.77
CA ARG A 457 -15.82 -23.59 -11.63
C ARG A 457 -15.66 -24.71 -10.59
N PHE A 458 -16.31 -24.58 -9.45
CA PHE A 458 -16.69 -25.77 -8.69
C PHE A 458 -17.82 -26.42 -9.49
N GLN A 459 -17.51 -27.48 -10.23
CA GLN A 459 -18.54 -28.47 -10.55
C GLN A 459 -18.74 -29.26 -9.26
N VAL A 460 -19.93 -29.10 -8.66
CA VAL A 460 -20.45 -30.00 -7.63
C VAL A 460 -20.84 -31.30 -8.30
#